data_AF-A0A6P1HLZ6-F1
#
_entry.id   AF-A0A6P1HLZ6-F1
#
_cell.length_a   1.000
_cell.length_b   1.000
_cell.length_c   1.000
_cell.angle_alpha   90.00
_cell.angle_beta   90.00
_cell.angle_gamma   90.00
#
_symmetry.space_group_name_H-M   'P 1'
#
loop_
_entity.id
_entity.type
_entity.pdbx_description
1 polymer ?
#
loop_
_entity_poly.entity_id
_entity_poly.type
_entity_poly.pdbx_seq_one_letter_code
_entity_poly.pdbx_strand_id
1 'polypeptide(L)'
;MSIISRVKFLAIILPIFMLILGFLALSFHFVLKGKHEDEIHKVIEADGGAVLDIEKVNGDSSPFEKLSGANRYYKVVFKQEGKRKTAWYRGSVIVNNIHKTPKDGYPEKWLFNDQEKD
;
A
#
# COMPACT_ATOMS: atom_id res chain seq x y z
N MET A 1 -32.86 -10.19 -33.63
CA MET A 1 -32.48 -8.99 -32.84
C MET A 1 -31.82 -7.99 -33.77
N SER A 2 -32.43 -6.82 -34.01
CA SER A 2 -31.94 -5.84 -35.00
C SER A 2 -30.63 -5.18 -34.54
N ILE A 3 -29.83 -4.68 -35.49
CA ILE A 3 -28.54 -4.00 -35.20
C ILE A 3 -28.74 -2.86 -34.18
N ILE A 4 -29.84 -2.11 -34.30
CA ILE A 4 -30.21 -1.01 -33.39
C ILE A 4 -30.41 -1.51 -31.94
N SER A 5 -31.03 -2.67 -31.75
CA SER A 5 -31.23 -3.25 -30.40
C SER A 5 -29.93 -3.73 -29.75
N ARG A 6 -28.93 -4.16 -30.54
CA ARG A 6 -27.61 -4.56 -30.05
C ARG A 6 -26.77 -3.35 -29.61
N VAL A 7 -26.82 -2.26 -30.38
CA VAL A 7 -26.11 -1.02 -30.06
C VAL A 7 -26.63 -0.38 -28.77
N LYS A 8 -27.97 -0.35 -28.57
CA LYS A 8 -28.58 0.14 -27.33
C LYS A 8 -28.20 -0.71 -26.11
N PHE A 9 -28.13 -2.02 -26.27
CA PHE A 9 -27.72 -2.95 -25.21
C PHE A 9 -26.24 -2.76 -24.83
N LEU A 10 -25.35 -2.64 -25.82
CA LEU A 10 -23.94 -2.34 -25.60
C LEU A 10 -23.73 -0.99 -24.89
N ALA A 11 -24.49 0.04 -25.26
CA ALA A 11 -24.42 1.37 -24.64
C ALA A 11 -24.79 1.37 -23.15
N ILE A 12 -25.57 0.39 -22.68
CA ILE A 12 -25.95 0.25 -21.26
C ILE A 12 -24.95 -0.64 -20.52
N ILE A 13 -24.51 -1.74 -21.11
CA ILE A 13 -23.62 -2.70 -20.43
C ILE A 13 -22.21 -2.15 -20.28
N LEU A 14 -21.68 -1.47 -21.29
CA LEU A 14 -20.32 -0.97 -21.26
C LEU A 14 -20.06 0.00 -20.08
N PRO A 15 -20.92 0.99 -19.77
CA PRO A 15 -20.70 1.85 -18.60
C PRO A 15 -20.87 1.08 -17.27
N ILE A 16 -21.82 0.15 -17.18
CA ILE A 16 -21.97 -0.69 -15.97
C ILE A 16 -20.70 -1.52 -15.74
N PHE A 17 -20.16 -2.11 -16.79
CA PHE A 17 -18.91 -2.87 -16.72
C PHE A 17 -17.74 -1.99 -16.30
N MET A 18 -17.62 -0.77 -16.84
CA MET A 18 -16.58 0.18 -16.41
C MET A 18 -16.73 0.59 -14.94
N LEU A 19 -17.97 0.79 -14.46
CA LEU A 19 -18.23 1.07 -13.04
C LEU A 19 -17.78 -0.09 -12.13
N ILE A 20 -18.07 -1.33 -12.54
CA ILE A 20 -17.63 -2.53 -11.80
C ILE A 20 -16.10 -2.60 -11.75
N LEU A 21 -15.42 -2.39 -12.88
CA LEU A 21 -13.96 -2.39 -12.93
C LEU A 21 -13.35 -1.29 -12.04
N GLY A 22 -13.92 -0.08 -12.08
CA GLY A 22 -13.48 1.02 -11.21
C GLY A 22 -13.65 0.69 -9.73
N PHE A 23 -14.79 0.11 -9.36
CA PHE A 23 -15.07 -0.32 -7.99
C PHE A 23 -14.11 -1.42 -7.51
N LEU A 24 -13.80 -2.39 -8.36
CA LEU A 24 -12.85 -3.46 -8.05
C LEU A 24 -11.42 -2.92 -7.85
N ALA A 25 -10.96 -2.02 -8.74
CA ALA A 25 -9.65 -1.40 -8.61
C ALA A 25 -9.51 -0.58 -7.32
N LEU A 26 -10.57 0.16 -6.95
CA LEU A 26 -10.63 0.93 -5.72
C LEU A 26 -10.60 0.01 -4.49
N SER A 27 -11.40 -1.06 -4.49
CA SER A 27 -11.45 -2.04 -3.42
C SER A 27 -10.09 -2.69 -3.20
N PHE A 28 -9.41 -3.10 -4.28
CA PHE A 28 -8.06 -3.67 -4.20
C PHE A 28 -7.06 -2.70 -3.56
N HIS A 29 -7.14 -1.41 -3.91
CA HIS A 29 -6.28 -0.38 -3.32
C HIS A 29 -6.47 -0.26 -1.81
N PHE A 30 -7.73 -0.22 -1.35
CA PHE A 30 -8.04 -0.09 0.08
C PHE A 30 -7.66 -1.33 0.88
N VAL A 31 -7.93 -2.53 0.35
CA VAL A 31 -7.53 -3.79 1.01
C VAL A 31 -6.01 -3.87 1.14
N LEU A 32 -5.26 -3.53 0.09
CA LEU A 32 -3.80 -3.54 0.15
C LEU A 32 -3.27 -2.53 1.17
N LYS A 33 -3.86 -1.33 1.20
CA LYS A 33 -3.49 -0.28 2.15
C LYS A 33 -3.71 -0.76 3.59
N GLY A 34 -4.89 -1.30 3.90
CA GLY A 34 -5.22 -1.81 5.23
C GLY A 34 -4.26 -2.90 5.68
N LYS A 35 -3.92 -3.86 4.81
CA LYS A 35 -2.94 -4.91 5.15
C LYS A 35 -1.56 -4.37 5.51
N HIS A 36 -1.09 -3.33 4.84
CA HIS A 36 0.17 -2.69 5.20
C HIS A 36 0.06 -1.92 6.51
N GLU A 37 -1.04 -1.23 6.77
CA GLU A 37 -1.27 -0.54 8.04
C GLU A 37 -1.32 -1.53 9.20
N ASP A 38 -2.04 -2.66 9.05
CA ASP A 38 -2.11 -3.73 10.03
C ASP A 38 -0.71 -4.30 10.35
N GLU A 39 0.11 -4.54 9.32
CA GLU A 39 1.48 -5.02 9.52
C GLU A 39 2.36 -3.96 10.20
N ILE A 40 2.20 -2.68 9.84
CA ILE A 40 2.92 -1.59 10.48
C ILE A 40 2.59 -1.52 11.97
N HIS A 41 1.30 -1.54 12.31
CA HIS A 41 0.84 -1.59 13.70
C HIS A 41 1.41 -2.79 14.44
N LYS A 42 1.27 -3.98 13.86
CA LYS A 42 1.77 -5.22 14.45
C LYS A 42 3.27 -5.17 14.75
N VAL A 43 4.11 -4.71 13.81
CA VAL A 43 5.56 -4.66 13.99
C VAL A 43 5.96 -3.63 15.05
N ILE A 44 5.36 -2.43 15.01
CA ILE A 44 5.67 -1.37 15.98
C ILE A 44 5.20 -1.75 17.39
N GLU A 45 4.00 -2.31 17.52
CA GLU A 45 3.42 -2.71 18.81
C GLU A 45 4.13 -3.94 19.41
N ALA A 46 4.60 -4.87 18.58
CA ALA A 46 5.40 -6.01 19.03
C ALA A 46 6.72 -5.59 19.69
N ASP A 47 7.27 -4.42 19.30
CA ASP A 47 8.46 -3.82 19.91
C ASP A 47 8.11 -2.83 21.05
N GLY A 48 6.86 -2.83 21.52
CA GLY A 48 6.39 -1.94 22.60
C GLY A 48 6.22 -0.48 22.18
N GLY A 49 6.16 -0.20 20.88
CA GLY A 49 5.86 1.12 20.33
C GLY A 49 4.36 1.37 20.15
N ALA A 50 4.02 2.63 19.89
CA ALA A 50 2.68 3.06 19.49
C ALA A 50 2.78 3.93 18.24
N VAL A 51 2.10 3.53 17.17
CA VAL A 51 2.07 4.30 15.91
C VAL A 51 1.38 5.64 16.14
N LEU A 52 2.01 6.71 15.66
CA LEU A 52 1.46 8.07 15.70
C LEU A 52 0.99 8.55 14.32
N ASP A 53 1.71 8.19 13.27
CA ASP A 53 1.39 8.57 11.89
C ASP A 53 1.93 7.55 10.89
N ILE A 54 1.18 7.34 9.79
CA ILE A 54 1.56 6.49 8.66
C ILE A 54 1.34 7.29 7.38
N GLU A 55 2.43 7.72 6.76
CA GLU A 55 2.39 8.45 5.50
C GLU A 55 2.84 7.55 4.36
N LYS A 56 2.02 7.43 3.31
CA LYS A 56 2.44 6.79 2.07
C LYS A 56 3.31 7.76 1.26
N VAL A 57 4.54 7.34 0.95
CA VAL A 57 5.52 8.15 0.21
C VAL A 57 5.87 7.52 -1.14
N ASN A 58 6.53 8.29 -2.00
CA ASN A 58 7.16 7.76 -3.20
C ASN A 58 8.48 7.05 -2.84
N GLY A 59 8.89 6.07 -3.66
CA GLY A 59 10.17 5.37 -3.45
C GLY A 59 11.37 6.31 -3.47
N ASP A 60 11.34 7.36 -4.30
CA ASP A 60 12.39 8.38 -4.38
C ASP A 60 12.54 9.23 -3.10
N SER A 61 11.49 9.30 -2.27
CA SER A 61 11.48 10.04 -1.00
C SER A 61 11.82 9.16 0.20
N SER A 62 12.14 7.90 -0.05
CA SER A 62 12.46 6.91 0.98
C SER A 62 13.97 6.60 1.02
N PRO A 63 14.50 6.09 2.13
CA PRO A 63 15.91 5.68 2.23
C PRO A 63 16.18 4.32 1.56
N PHE A 64 15.18 3.70 0.95
CA PHE A 64 15.39 2.49 0.16
C PHE A 64 16.14 2.84 -1.13
N GLU A 65 16.99 1.92 -1.58
CA GLU A 65 17.61 2.05 -2.89
C GLU A 65 16.55 2.27 -3.97
N LYS A 66 16.90 3.07 -4.98
CA LYS A 66 16.02 3.26 -6.14
C LYS A 66 15.93 1.95 -6.89
N LEU A 67 14.74 1.37 -6.86
CA LEU A 67 14.49 0.02 -7.30
C LEU A 67 13.29 0.05 -8.24
N SER A 68 13.43 -0.52 -9.43
CA SER A 68 12.34 -0.60 -10.40
C SER A 68 11.32 -1.64 -9.95
N GLY A 69 10.11 -1.22 -9.58
CA GLY A 69 9.09 -2.15 -9.13
C GLY A 69 7.88 -1.47 -8.54
N ALA A 70 6.79 -2.22 -8.40
CA ALA A 70 5.49 -1.69 -8.00
C ALA A 70 5.32 -1.47 -6.48
N ASN A 71 6.38 -1.65 -5.66
CA ASN A 71 6.30 -1.57 -4.20
C ASN A 71 5.62 -0.29 -3.67
N ARG A 72 5.00 -0.41 -2.49
CA ARG A 72 4.47 0.75 -1.75
C ARG A 72 5.44 1.11 -0.64
N TYR A 73 5.66 2.40 -0.45
CA TYR A 73 6.60 2.92 0.54
C TYR A 73 5.86 3.76 1.56
N TYR A 74 6.26 3.61 2.82
CA TYR A 74 5.63 4.27 3.95
C TYR A 74 6.70 4.86 4.86
N LYS A 75 6.45 6.08 5.32
CA LYS A 75 7.11 6.68 6.47
C LYS A 75 6.20 6.47 7.68
N VAL A 76 6.74 5.89 8.74
CA VAL A 76 6.01 5.56 9.95
C VAL A 76 6.61 6.37 11.09
N VAL A 77 5.79 7.21 11.73
CA VAL A 77 6.21 7.92 12.94
C VAL A 77 5.55 7.24 14.12
N PHE A 78 6.33 6.90 15.13
CA PHE A 78 5.86 6.14 16.29
C PHE A 78 6.50 6.64 17.58
N LYS A 79 5.90 6.28 18.71
CA LYS A 79 6.41 6.53 20.05
C LYS A 79 6.88 5.22 20.66
N GLN A 80 8.09 5.19 21.20
CA GLN A 80 8.63 4.04 21.94
C GLN A 80 9.48 4.56 23.08
N GLU A 81 9.32 4.00 24.29
CA GLU A 81 10.05 4.45 25.49
C GLU A 81 9.92 5.97 25.74
N GLY A 82 8.76 6.55 25.43
CA GLY A 82 8.52 7.99 25.58
C GLY A 82 9.08 8.86 24.46
N LYS A 83 9.93 8.33 23.57
CA LYS A 83 10.57 9.07 22.48
C LYS A 83 9.83 8.91 21.17
N ARG A 84 9.79 9.97 20.36
CA ARG A 84 9.32 9.94 18.98
C ARG A 84 10.44 9.36 18.10
N LYS A 85 10.09 8.40 17.23
CA LYS A 85 11.00 7.72 16.31
C LYS A 85 10.37 7.63 14.92
N THR A 86 11.21 7.44 13.91
CA THR A 86 10.78 7.27 12.52
C THR A 86 11.29 5.94 11.97
N ALA A 87 10.41 5.19 11.33
CA ALA A 87 10.73 3.99 10.57
C ALA A 87 10.24 4.12 9.13
N TRP A 88 10.79 3.29 8.26
CA TRP A 88 10.39 3.19 6.87
C TRP A 88 10.01 1.75 6.55
N TYR A 89 8.86 1.61 5.90
CA TYR A 89 8.35 0.31 5.47
C TYR A 89 8.20 0.30 3.96
N ARG A 90 8.78 -0.71 3.32
CA ARG A 90 8.52 -1.07 1.93
C ARG A 90 7.60 -2.28 1.93
N GLY A 91 6.37 -2.11 1.46
CA GLY A 91 5.37 -3.17 1.31
C GLY A 91 5.34 -3.79 -0.09
N SER A 92 5.03 -5.08 -0.17
CA SER A 92 4.77 -5.79 -1.42
C SER A 92 3.42 -5.38 -2.03
N VAL A 93 3.22 -5.57 -3.33
CA VAL A 93 1.90 -5.34 -3.98
C VAL A 93 1.02 -6.59 -4.03
N ILE A 94 1.51 -7.70 -3.49
CA ILE A 94 0.78 -8.97 -3.49
C ILE A 94 -0.32 -8.92 -2.42
N VAL A 95 -1.53 -8.56 -2.82
CA VAL A 95 -2.67 -8.39 -1.90
C VAL A 95 -3.01 -9.64 -1.10
N ASN A 96 -2.86 -10.84 -1.63
CA ASN A 96 -3.15 -12.05 -0.88
C ASN A 96 -2.04 -12.42 0.13
N ASN A 97 -0.82 -11.91 -0.04
CA ASN A 97 0.31 -12.15 0.87
C ASN A 97 1.37 -11.05 0.72
N ILE A 98 1.33 -10.07 1.62
CA ILE A 98 2.23 -8.90 1.62
C ILE A 98 3.69 -9.25 1.94
N HIS A 99 3.95 -10.42 2.52
CA HIS A 99 5.30 -10.93 2.81
C HIS A 99 5.92 -11.66 1.62
N LYS A 100 5.16 -11.89 0.54
CA LYS A 100 5.66 -12.57 -0.65
C LYS A 100 6.41 -11.59 -1.56
N THR A 101 7.54 -12.05 -2.09
CA THR A 101 8.28 -11.33 -3.14
C THR A 101 7.47 -11.27 -4.43
N PRO A 102 7.16 -10.07 -4.96
CA PRO A 102 6.51 -9.92 -6.24
C PRO A 102 7.45 -10.29 -7.39
N LYS A 103 6.86 -10.72 -8.52
CA LYS A 103 7.63 -10.97 -9.74
C LYS A 103 8.31 -9.69 -10.23
N ASP A 104 7.60 -8.57 -10.15
CA ASP A 104 8.04 -7.25 -10.56
C ASP A 104 8.09 -6.32 -9.34
N GLY A 105 9.15 -6.48 -8.55
CA GLY A 105 9.45 -5.67 -7.39
C GLY A 105 10.27 -6.41 -6.35
N TYR A 106 10.23 -5.92 -5.12
CA TYR A 106 11.12 -6.36 -4.05
C TYR A 106 10.33 -6.90 -2.87
N PRO A 107 10.94 -7.81 -2.07
CA PRO A 107 10.32 -8.26 -0.83
C PRO A 107 10.07 -7.08 0.09
N GLU A 108 9.17 -7.27 1.05
CA GLU A 108 9.01 -6.25 2.08
C GLU A 108 10.31 -6.00 2.85
N LYS A 109 10.46 -4.80 3.41
CA LYS A 109 11.63 -4.43 4.18
C LYS A 109 11.31 -3.32 5.17
N TRP A 110 11.92 -3.42 6.35
CA TRP A 110 11.89 -2.41 7.39
C TRP A 110 13.24 -1.73 7.53
N LEU A 111 13.22 -0.42 7.81
CA LEU A 111 14.38 0.36 8.21
C LEU A 111 13.96 1.24 9.40
N PHE A 112 14.58 1.01 10.56
CA PHE A 112 14.35 1.82 11.75
C PHE A 112 15.44 2.87 11.85
N ASN A 113 15.07 4.15 11.87
CA ASN A 113 16.02 5.24 12.09
C ASN A 113 15.91 5.66 13.56
N ASP A 114 16.97 5.44 14.32
CA ASP A 114 17.06 5.80 15.74
C ASP A 114 17.35 7.30 15.98
N GLN A 115 17.26 8.15 14.95
CA GLN A 115 17.71 9.53 15.00
C GLN A 115 16.71 10.44 14.28
N GLU A 116 15.86 11.12 15.06
CA GLU A 116 15.35 12.44 14.68
C GLU A 116 16.34 13.42 15.32
N LYS A 117 17.18 14.08 14.51
CA LYS A 117 18.01 15.20 15.00
C LYS A 117 17.04 16.33 15.30
N ASP A 118 16.97 16.70 16.58
CA ASP A 118 16.36 17.96 17.06
C ASP A 118 16.90 19.18 16.30
#